data_AF-A0A6C0TTJ1-F1
#
_entry.id   AF-A0A6C0TTJ1-F1
#
_cell.length_a   1.000
_cell.length_b   1.000
_cell.length_c   1.000
_cell.angle_alpha   90.00
_cell.angle_beta   90.00
_cell.angle_gamma   90.00
#
_symmetry.space_group_name_H-M   'P 1'
#
loop_
_entity.id
_entity.type
_entity.pdbx_description
1 polymer ?
#
loop_
_entity_poly.entity_id
_entity_poly.type
_entity_poly.pdbx_seq_one_letter_code
_entity_poly.pdbx_strand_id
1 'polypeptide(L)'
;MEWRRFHYICRRSHNQYRPGDNLRQCIERAESDAGGQFYGTARTTDTLPYRLLQELKQASDTRLAHSALQTYGQVDFSDALSEPLQFKRVMIYLGYVTFVFFVTSSLYQLKVAPAFLDVLQSMPVPTPPALSAYQGHWVIFSLLILALLLGVLVIGYRLRALFRYQLRLQQSLSYRLLTPPRTRRAYARILEIAAFPVSMCSGYRAAEQSELTTHLAGVTASGMDLGREVQDLIRQTGTHLTASCEKQMRVLSVMVSVIIIAAIFSFVAGVYSPIFFLGESV
;
A
#
# COMPACT_ATOMS: atom_id res chain seq x y z
N MET A 1 -6.10 12.49 9.84
CA MET A 1 -5.10 13.14 10.67
C MET A 1 -3.85 12.28 10.62
N GLU A 2 -2.66 12.89 10.60
CA GLU A 2 -1.40 12.15 10.67
C GLU A 2 -1.06 11.72 12.10
N TRP A 3 -0.30 10.64 12.27
CA TRP A 3 0.12 10.13 13.58
C TRP A 3 0.92 11.15 14.38
N ARG A 4 1.82 11.91 13.73
CA ARG A 4 2.61 12.97 14.39
C ARG A 4 1.72 14.01 15.07
N ARG A 5 0.66 14.46 14.39
CA ARG A 5 -0.32 15.39 14.95
C ARG A 5 -1.12 14.76 16.09
N PHE A 6 -1.53 13.50 15.94
CA PHE A 6 -2.19 12.77 17.02
C PHE A 6 -1.33 12.69 18.29
N HIS A 7 -0.08 12.24 18.17
CA HIS A 7 0.85 12.15 19.29
C HIS A 7 1.12 13.52 19.93
N TYR A 8 1.22 14.59 19.13
CA TYR A 8 1.31 15.95 19.64
C TYR A 8 0.09 16.32 20.50
N ILE A 9 -1.12 16.08 20.00
CA ILE A 9 -2.36 16.35 20.73
C ILE A 9 -2.40 15.52 22.03
N CYS A 10 -2.02 14.24 21.99
CA CYS A 10 -1.98 13.39 23.18
C CYS A 10 -0.99 13.90 24.24
N ARG A 11 0.27 14.20 23.86
CA ARG A 11 1.28 14.75 24.78
C ARG A 11 0.84 16.06 25.40
N ARG A 12 0.29 16.96 24.58
CA ARG A 12 -0.16 18.28 25.04
C ARG A 12 -1.38 18.17 25.96
N SER A 13 -2.34 17.33 25.60
CA SER A 13 -3.54 17.09 26.41
C SER A 13 -3.18 16.49 27.77
N HIS A 14 -2.25 15.54 27.81
CA HIS A 14 -1.73 14.96 29.06
C HIS A 14 -1.05 16.02 29.95
N ASN A 15 -0.14 16.82 29.39
CA ASN A 15 0.58 17.83 30.16
C ASN A 15 -0.30 19.00 30.66
N GLN A 16 -1.41 19.27 29.97
CA GLN A 16 -2.34 20.34 30.33
C GLN A 16 -3.51 19.86 31.20
N TYR A 17 -3.65 18.55 31.39
CA TYR A 17 -4.72 17.98 32.18
C TYR A 17 -4.47 18.21 33.67
N ARG A 18 -5.45 18.79 34.37
CA ARG A 18 -5.46 18.88 35.84
C ARG A 18 -6.55 17.98 36.42
N PRO A 19 -6.36 17.43 37.64
CA PRO A 19 -7.39 16.63 38.30
C PRO A 19 -8.67 17.47 38.48
N GLY A 20 -9.76 17.07 37.81
CA GLY A 20 -11.05 17.78 37.84
C GLY A 20 -11.42 18.51 36.53
N ASP A 21 -10.49 18.64 35.59
CA ASP A 21 -10.79 19.21 34.27
C ASP A 21 -11.59 18.23 33.38
N ASN A 22 -12.44 18.80 32.52
CA ASN A 22 -13.12 18.02 31.49
C ASN A 22 -12.12 17.64 30.38
N LEU A 23 -11.77 16.34 30.32
CA LEU A 23 -10.80 15.80 29.39
C LEU A 23 -11.11 16.14 27.93
N ARG A 24 -12.39 16.13 27.55
CA ARG A 24 -12.82 16.47 26.19
C ARG A 24 -12.43 17.90 25.82
N GLN A 25 -12.63 18.85 26.74
CA GLN A 25 -12.26 20.25 26.51
C GLN A 25 -10.74 20.42 26.41
N CYS A 26 -9.95 19.66 27.17
CA CYS A 26 -8.49 19.69 27.05
C CYS A 26 -8.03 19.19 25.68
N ILE A 27 -8.62 18.09 25.18
CA ILE A 27 -8.30 17.57 23.85
C ILE A 27 -8.71 18.56 22.75
N GLU A 28 -9.89 19.18 22.86
CA GLU A 28 -10.36 20.19 21.90
C GLU A 28 -9.46 21.44 21.87
N ARG A 29 -8.98 21.90 23.04
CA ARG A 29 -7.98 22.99 23.12
C ARG A 29 -6.64 22.61 22.49
N ALA A 30 -6.18 21.38 22.69
CA ALA A 30 -4.94 20.90 22.08
C ALA A 30 -5.07 20.70 20.56
N GLU A 31 -6.25 20.37 20.06
CA GLU A 31 -6.52 20.23 18.61
C GLU A 31 -6.57 21.59 17.88
N SER A 32 -7.11 22.62 18.53
CA SER A 32 -7.26 23.98 17.99
C SER A 32 -5.99 24.84 18.11
N ASP A 33 -4.98 24.36 18.82
CA ASP A 33 -3.69 25.03 18.98
C ASP A 33 -2.95 25.22 17.64
N ALA A 34 -2.41 26.43 17.44
CA ALA A 34 -1.66 26.78 16.24
C ALA A 34 -0.40 25.91 16.05
N GLY A 35 0.22 25.44 17.14
CA GLY A 35 1.36 24.55 17.10
C GLY A 35 1.07 23.19 16.44
N GLY A 36 -0.19 22.76 16.42
CA GLY A 36 -0.61 21.53 15.73
C GLY A 36 -0.39 21.55 14.22
N GLN A 37 -0.20 22.72 13.61
CA GLN A 37 0.08 22.86 12.17
C GLN A 37 1.47 22.31 11.78
N PHE A 38 2.45 22.35 12.69
CA PHE A 38 3.80 21.84 12.44
C PHE A 38 3.90 20.31 12.39
N TYR A 39 2.86 19.61 12.85
CA TYR A 39 2.85 18.15 12.99
C TYR A 39 1.94 17.43 11.96
N GLY A 40 1.44 18.17 10.96
CA GLY A 40 0.72 17.60 9.82
C GLY A 40 -0.74 18.06 9.70
N THR A 41 -1.46 17.42 8.78
CA THR A 41 -2.81 17.84 8.37
C THR A 41 -3.89 17.61 9.44
N ALA A 42 -4.80 18.58 9.57
CA ALA A 42 -5.71 18.71 10.70
C ALA A 42 -6.84 17.66 10.76
N ARG A 43 -7.52 17.42 9.65
CA ARG A 43 -8.77 16.64 9.67
C ARG A 43 -8.91 15.80 8.42
N THR A 44 -8.79 14.48 8.61
CA THR A 44 -9.33 13.48 7.68
C THR A 44 -10.08 12.47 8.52
N THR A 45 -11.40 12.43 8.35
CA THR A 45 -12.35 11.67 9.16
C THR A 45 -12.18 10.16 9.05
N ASP A 46 -11.57 9.68 7.96
CA ASP A 46 -11.46 8.25 7.63
C ASP A 46 -10.16 7.58 8.14
N THR A 47 -9.42 8.24 9.03
CA THR A 47 -8.10 7.79 9.51
C THR A 47 -8.16 7.25 10.94
N LEU A 48 -7.36 6.22 11.24
CA LEU A 48 -7.27 5.62 12.59
C LEU A 48 -6.95 6.63 13.70
N PRO A 49 -5.97 7.55 13.53
CA PRO A 49 -5.63 8.50 14.59
C PRO A 49 -6.78 9.44 14.92
N TYR A 50 -7.59 9.81 13.93
CA TYR A 50 -8.78 10.63 14.15
C TYR A 50 -9.87 9.85 14.92
N ARG A 51 -10.09 8.58 14.56
CA ARG A 51 -11.06 7.74 15.26
C ARG A 51 -10.66 7.50 16.71
N LEU A 52 -9.40 7.17 16.98
CA LEU A 52 -8.88 6.99 18.34
C LEU A 52 -9.05 8.28 19.17
N LEU A 53 -8.80 9.44 18.56
CA LEU A 53 -8.99 10.73 19.22
C LEU A 53 -10.47 11.00 19.57
N GLN A 54 -11.40 10.64 18.68
CA GLN A 54 -12.83 10.78 18.93
C GLN A 54 -13.31 9.85 20.04
N GLU A 55 -12.83 8.61 20.07
CA GLU A 55 -13.13 7.66 21.15
C GLU A 55 -12.58 8.16 22.50
N LEU A 56 -11.36 8.73 22.53
CA LEU A 56 -10.81 9.35 23.75
C LEU A 56 -11.64 10.53 24.24
N LYS A 57 -12.25 11.31 23.33
CA LYS A 57 -13.17 12.42 23.69
C LYS A 57 -14.51 11.92 24.25
N GLN A 58 -14.92 10.71 23.91
CA GLN A 58 -16.21 10.11 24.29
C GLN A 58 -16.08 9.11 25.45
N ALA A 59 -14.87 8.83 25.91
CA ALA A 59 -14.60 7.87 26.99
C ALA A 59 -15.32 8.27 28.29
N SER A 60 -16.01 7.31 28.89
CA SER A 60 -16.76 7.51 30.13
C SER A 60 -15.84 7.55 31.36
N ASP A 61 -14.77 6.75 31.34
CA ASP A 61 -13.76 6.74 32.41
C ASP A 61 -12.61 7.71 32.08
N THR A 62 -12.58 8.83 32.82
CA THR A 62 -11.57 9.87 32.64
C THR A 62 -10.16 9.44 33.09
N ARG A 63 -10.04 8.52 34.06
CA ARG A 63 -8.74 8.04 34.54
C ARG A 63 -8.09 7.12 33.52
N LEU A 64 -8.87 6.19 32.97
CA LEU A 64 -8.39 5.30 31.91
C LEU A 64 -8.07 6.08 30.63
N ALA A 65 -8.91 7.05 30.26
CA ALA A 65 -8.66 7.89 29.09
C ALA A 65 -7.39 8.75 29.24
N HIS A 66 -7.11 9.24 30.46
CA HIS A 66 -5.86 9.93 30.75
C HIS A 66 -4.63 9.00 30.64
N SER A 67 -4.72 7.77 31.16
CA SER A 67 -3.68 6.75 31.01
C SER A 67 -3.42 6.40 29.53
N ALA A 68 -4.48 6.31 28.73
CA ALA A 68 -4.36 6.09 27.29
C ALA A 68 -3.66 7.27 26.58
N LEU A 69 -3.97 8.53 26.96
CA LEU A 69 -3.27 9.71 26.43
C LEU A 69 -1.78 9.71 26.76
N GLN A 70 -1.42 9.30 27.98
CA GLN A 70 -0.03 9.15 28.39
C GLN A 70 0.68 8.09 27.54
N THR A 71 0.05 6.93 27.37
CA THR A 71 0.55 5.84 26.53
C THR A 71 0.79 6.33 25.09
N TYR A 72 -0.21 6.95 24.47
CA TYR A 72 -0.05 7.51 23.11
C TYR A 72 0.93 8.67 23.02
N GLY A 73 1.18 9.38 24.12
CA GLY A 73 2.18 10.44 24.16
C GLY A 73 3.62 9.93 24.16
N GLN A 74 3.83 8.68 24.59
CA GLN A 74 5.15 8.05 24.67
C GLN A 74 5.49 7.21 23.43
N VAL A 75 4.48 6.69 22.73
CA VAL A 75 4.70 5.86 21.54
C VAL A 75 4.90 6.72 20.29
N ASP A 76 5.85 6.35 19.44
CA ASP A 76 6.00 6.93 18.10
C ASP A 76 5.60 5.92 17.01
N PHE A 77 4.38 6.08 16.47
CA PHE A 77 3.92 5.29 15.34
C PHE A 77 4.44 5.79 13.99
N SER A 78 5.05 6.97 13.94
CA SER A 78 5.43 7.63 12.68
C SER A 78 6.57 6.90 11.98
N ASP A 79 7.54 6.40 12.75
CA ASP A 79 8.75 5.76 12.23
C ASP A 79 8.55 4.27 11.94
N ALA A 80 7.77 3.57 12.77
CA ALA A 80 7.46 2.15 12.55
C ALA A 80 6.61 1.89 11.28
N LEU A 81 5.97 2.95 10.76
CA LEU A 81 4.95 2.88 9.72
C LEU A 81 5.34 3.66 8.46
N SER A 82 6.62 4.01 8.31
CA SER A 82 7.11 4.77 7.16
C SER A 82 6.94 4.00 5.84
N GLU A 83 6.48 4.69 4.79
CA GLU A 83 6.33 4.12 3.45
C GLU A 83 7.68 3.58 2.92
N PRO A 84 7.78 2.30 2.49
CA PRO A 84 9.03 1.76 1.97
C PRO A 84 9.48 2.50 0.70
N LEU A 85 10.69 3.07 0.74
CA LEU A 85 11.27 3.86 -0.37
C LEU A 85 11.39 3.08 -1.70
N GLN A 86 11.47 1.74 -1.63
CA GLN A 86 11.54 0.87 -2.81
C GLN A 86 10.25 0.93 -3.66
N PHE A 87 9.10 1.28 -3.07
CA PHE A 87 7.82 1.38 -3.79
C PHE A 87 7.87 2.43 -4.91
N LYS A 88 8.42 3.60 -4.60
CA LYS A 88 8.44 4.73 -5.54
C LYS A 88 9.32 4.42 -6.74
N ARG A 89 10.45 3.75 -6.52
CA ARG A 89 11.42 3.41 -7.58
C ARG A 89 10.90 2.34 -8.54
N VAL A 90 10.33 1.25 -8.01
CA VAL A 90 9.79 0.15 -8.84
C VAL A 90 8.63 0.64 -9.71
N MET A 91 7.74 1.47 -9.17
CA MET A 91 6.62 2.03 -9.93
C MET A 91 7.08 2.94 -11.07
N ILE A 92 8.08 3.79 -10.83
CA ILE A 92 8.65 4.66 -11.87
C ILE A 92 9.30 3.83 -12.98
N TYR A 93 10.14 2.86 -12.61
CA TYR A 93 10.80 1.99 -13.58
C TYR A 93 9.79 1.22 -14.43
N LEU A 94 8.77 0.65 -13.79
CA LEU A 94 7.77 -0.12 -14.51
C LEU A 94 6.93 0.76 -15.44
N GLY A 95 6.58 1.97 -15.00
CA GLY A 95 5.90 2.95 -15.85
C GLY A 95 6.75 3.31 -17.08
N TYR A 96 8.06 3.50 -16.90
CA TYR A 96 8.96 3.80 -18.00
C TYR A 96 9.08 2.65 -19.01
N VAL A 97 9.30 1.42 -18.54
CA VAL A 97 9.39 0.25 -19.44
C VAL A 97 8.08 0.01 -20.19
N THR A 98 6.94 0.21 -19.52
CA THR A 98 5.62 0.16 -20.16
C THR A 98 5.51 1.16 -21.29
N PHE A 99 5.90 2.42 -21.03
CA PHE A 99 5.85 3.49 -22.02
C PHE A 99 6.73 3.18 -23.23
N VAL A 100 7.98 2.78 -23.01
CA VAL A 100 8.91 2.41 -24.10
C VAL A 100 8.36 1.24 -24.91
N PHE A 101 7.85 0.19 -24.25
CA PHE A 101 7.24 -0.95 -24.93
C PHE A 101 6.13 -0.49 -25.89
N PHE A 102 5.18 0.34 -25.43
CA PHE A 102 4.08 0.83 -26.27
C PHE A 102 4.54 1.69 -27.44
N VAL A 103 5.56 2.54 -27.24
CA VAL A 103 6.11 3.37 -28.32
C VAL A 103 6.74 2.49 -29.39
N THR A 104 7.62 1.55 -29.02
CA THR A 104 8.28 0.64 -29.97
C THR A 104 7.28 -0.28 -30.67
N SER A 105 6.36 -0.85 -29.90
CA SER A 105 5.21 -1.66 -30.33
C SER A 105 4.37 -0.93 -31.38
N SER A 106 4.01 0.33 -31.12
CA SER A 106 3.19 1.14 -32.01
C SER A 106 3.93 1.55 -33.29
N LEU A 107 5.21 1.93 -33.17
CA LEU A 107 6.05 2.25 -34.34
C LEU A 107 6.18 1.06 -35.29
N TYR A 108 6.37 -0.15 -34.73
CA TYR A 108 6.44 -1.36 -35.54
C TYR A 108 5.16 -1.59 -36.34
N GLN A 109 3.99 -1.53 -35.70
CA GLN A 109 2.73 -1.79 -36.40
C GLN A 109 2.35 -0.72 -37.42
N LEU A 110 2.65 0.55 -37.14
CA LEU A 110 2.24 1.65 -38.01
C LEU A 110 3.17 1.86 -39.21
N LYS A 111 4.44 1.44 -39.10
CA LYS A 111 5.46 1.73 -40.12
C LYS A 111 6.17 0.50 -40.64
N VAL A 112 6.56 -0.42 -39.77
CA VAL A 112 7.42 -1.55 -40.14
C VAL A 112 6.59 -2.68 -40.73
N ALA A 113 5.57 -3.17 -40.02
CA ALA A 113 4.70 -4.24 -40.46
C ALA A 113 4.04 -3.99 -41.84
N PRO A 114 3.41 -2.82 -42.12
CA PRO A 114 2.80 -2.57 -43.42
C PRO A 114 3.84 -2.51 -44.55
N ALA A 115 4.99 -1.87 -44.33
CA ALA A 115 6.05 -1.82 -45.34
C ALA A 115 6.57 -3.21 -45.70
N PHE A 116 6.72 -4.12 -44.73
CA PHE A 116 7.09 -5.50 -45.00
C PHE A 116 6.01 -6.29 -45.73
N LEU A 117 4.73 -6.07 -45.39
CA LEU A 117 3.62 -6.69 -46.11
C LEU A 117 3.56 -6.23 -47.57
N ASP A 118 3.74 -4.93 -47.82
CA ASP A 118 3.72 -4.38 -49.18
C ASP A 118 4.84 -5.01 -50.04
N VAL A 119 6.04 -5.17 -49.47
CA VAL A 119 7.17 -5.86 -50.14
C VAL A 119 6.86 -7.34 -50.36
N LEU A 120 6.33 -8.05 -49.35
CA LEU A 120 5.98 -9.47 -49.49
C LEU A 120 4.86 -9.69 -50.51
N GLN A 121 3.86 -8.80 -50.60
CA GLN A 121 2.80 -8.87 -51.61
C GLN A 121 3.31 -8.60 -53.02
N SER A 122 4.39 -7.83 -53.16
CA SER A 122 5.05 -7.61 -54.46
C SER A 122 5.86 -8.81 -54.95
N MET A 123 6.14 -9.77 -54.05
CA MET A 123 6.82 -11.02 -54.36
C MET A 123 5.82 -12.18 -54.44
N PRO A 124 6.02 -13.19 -55.30
CA PRO A 124 5.15 -14.38 -55.38
C PRO A 124 5.43 -15.37 -54.23
N VAL A 125 5.70 -14.86 -53.04
CA VAL A 125 6.16 -15.62 -51.87
C VAL A 125 5.03 -15.66 -50.85
N PRO A 126 4.62 -16.84 -50.36
CA PRO A 126 3.55 -16.93 -49.38
C PRO A 126 3.92 -16.20 -48.09
N THR A 127 2.95 -15.55 -47.46
CA THR A 127 3.18 -14.81 -46.23
C THR A 127 3.56 -15.76 -45.09
N PRO A 128 4.63 -15.46 -44.31
CA PRO A 128 5.03 -16.32 -43.21
C PRO A 128 3.91 -16.48 -42.16
N PRO A 129 3.62 -17.71 -41.70
CA PRO A 129 2.53 -17.96 -40.74
C PRO A 129 2.76 -17.28 -39.39
N ALA A 130 4.02 -17.05 -39.00
CA ALA A 130 4.35 -16.31 -37.78
C ALA A 130 3.98 -14.81 -37.87
N LEU A 131 4.13 -14.21 -39.05
CA LEU A 131 3.78 -12.80 -39.29
C LEU A 131 2.26 -12.59 -39.26
N SER A 132 1.51 -13.49 -39.90
CA SER A 132 0.04 -13.43 -39.93
C SER A 132 -0.57 -13.71 -38.56
N ALA A 133 -0.02 -14.68 -37.81
CA ALA A 133 -0.44 -14.95 -36.43
C ALA A 133 -0.19 -13.75 -35.50
N TYR A 134 0.98 -13.10 -35.66
CA TYR A 134 1.33 -11.91 -34.89
C TYR A 134 0.41 -10.73 -35.21
N GLN A 135 0.12 -10.44 -36.49
CA GLN A 135 -0.82 -9.38 -36.85
C GLN A 135 -2.24 -9.65 -36.34
N GLY A 136 -2.74 -10.88 -36.48
CA GLY A 136 -4.09 -11.23 -36.04
C GLY A 136 -4.30 -11.12 -34.53
N HIS A 137 -3.27 -11.42 -33.73
CA HIS A 137 -3.37 -11.47 -32.27
C HIS A 137 -2.67 -10.31 -31.55
N TRP A 138 -2.02 -9.41 -32.28
CA TRP A 138 -1.25 -8.30 -31.72
C TRP A 138 -2.03 -7.45 -30.73
N VAL A 139 -3.25 -7.06 -31.09
CA VAL A 139 -4.11 -6.20 -30.27
C VAL A 139 -4.44 -6.92 -28.97
N ILE A 140 -4.76 -8.22 -29.03
CA ILE A 140 -5.06 -9.04 -27.86
C ILE A 140 -3.83 -9.14 -26.95
N PHE A 141 -2.64 -9.39 -27.52
CA PHE A 141 -1.40 -9.49 -26.77
C PHE A 141 -1.02 -8.17 -26.09
N SER A 142 -1.15 -7.06 -26.82
CA SER A 142 -0.89 -5.71 -26.30
C SER A 142 -1.88 -5.32 -25.19
N LEU A 143 -3.17 -5.66 -25.35
CA LEU A 143 -4.19 -5.44 -24.33
C LEU A 143 -3.97 -6.30 -23.08
N LEU A 144 -3.56 -7.56 -23.25
CA LEU A 144 -3.23 -8.45 -22.13
C LEU A 144 -2.06 -7.89 -21.31
N ILE A 145 -1.00 -7.44 -21.98
CA ILE A 145 0.15 -6.80 -21.34
C ILE A 145 -0.27 -5.49 -20.67
N LEU A 146 -1.09 -4.66 -21.32
CA LEU A 146 -1.64 -3.44 -20.73
C LEU A 146 -2.42 -3.73 -19.45
N ALA A 147 -3.33 -4.70 -19.49
CA ALA A 147 -4.16 -5.09 -18.36
C ALA A 147 -3.31 -5.59 -17.20
N LEU A 148 -2.27 -6.37 -17.48
CA LEU A 148 -1.33 -6.84 -16.46
C LEU A 148 -0.54 -5.68 -15.83
N LEU A 149 0.00 -4.77 -16.65
CA LEU A 149 0.78 -3.62 -16.20
C LEU A 149 -0.08 -2.65 -15.38
N LEU A 150 -1.31 -2.39 -15.81
CA LEU A 150 -2.31 -1.65 -15.04
C LEU A 150 -2.62 -2.37 -13.72
N GLY A 151 -2.79 -3.69 -13.75
CA GLY A 151 -3.00 -4.50 -12.55
C GLY A 151 -1.89 -4.31 -11.52
N VAL A 152 -0.64 -4.35 -11.97
CA VAL A 152 0.55 -4.14 -11.12
C VAL A 152 0.58 -2.72 -10.57
N LEU A 153 0.28 -1.72 -11.39
CA LEU A 153 0.21 -0.32 -10.99
C LEU A 153 -0.88 -0.09 -9.92
N VAL A 154 -2.07 -0.69 -10.11
CA VAL A 154 -3.18 -0.64 -9.15
C VAL A 154 -2.79 -1.35 -7.85
N ILE A 155 -2.16 -2.52 -7.92
CA ILE A 155 -1.65 -3.24 -6.74
C ILE A 155 -0.66 -2.36 -5.97
N GLY A 156 0.32 -1.76 -6.67
CA GLY A 156 1.30 -0.86 -6.07
C GLY A 156 0.64 0.36 -5.42
N TYR A 157 -0.32 0.99 -6.09
CA TYR A 157 -1.06 2.13 -5.53
C TYR A 157 -1.90 1.74 -4.30
N ARG A 158 -2.53 0.56 -4.30
CA ARG A 158 -3.34 0.07 -3.18
C ARG A 158 -2.49 -0.35 -1.99
N LEU A 159 -1.35 -0.99 -2.21
CA LEU A 159 -0.37 -1.26 -1.16
C LEU A 159 0.14 0.04 -0.54
N ARG A 160 0.39 1.07 -1.34
CA ARG A 160 0.74 2.42 -0.85
C ARG A 160 -0.37 3.02 0.00
N ALA A 161 -1.64 2.83 -0.38
CA ALA A 161 -2.77 3.29 0.41
C ALA A 161 -2.89 2.59 1.78
N LEU A 162 -2.32 1.39 1.94
CA LEU A 162 -2.27 0.67 3.22
C LEU A 162 -1.46 1.43 4.27
N PHE A 163 -0.35 2.05 3.85
CA PHE A 163 0.50 2.91 4.69
C PHE A 163 -0.15 4.27 5.01
N ARG A 164 -1.33 4.57 4.45
CA ARG A 164 -2.14 5.76 4.80
C ARG A 164 -3.26 5.47 5.81
N TYR A 165 -3.35 4.25 6.34
CA TYR A 165 -4.19 3.84 7.47
C TYR A 165 -5.67 4.28 7.37
N GLN A 166 -6.25 4.17 6.18
CA GLN A 166 -7.67 4.44 5.97
C GLN A 166 -8.50 3.24 6.45
N LEU A 167 -9.40 3.42 7.42
CA LEU A 167 -10.25 2.31 7.93
C LEU A 167 -11.17 1.74 6.85
N ARG A 168 -11.53 2.55 5.86
CA ARG A 168 -12.45 2.18 4.77
C ARG A 168 -11.87 1.16 3.79
N LEU A 169 -10.55 0.89 3.83
CA LEU A 169 -9.92 -0.09 2.95
C LEU A 169 -10.39 -1.53 3.22
N GLN A 170 -10.71 -1.87 4.49
CA GLN A 170 -11.08 -3.22 4.91
C GLN A 170 -12.35 -3.76 4.21
N GLN A 171 -13.25 -2.88 3.76
CA GLN A 171 -14.54 -3.27 3.19
C GLN A 171 -14.52 -3.43 1.65
N SER A 172 -13.43 -3.06 0.97
CA SER A 172 -13.39 -3.14 -0.50
C SER A 172 -13.04 -4.55 -0.99
N LEU A 173 -13.83 -5.09 -1.92
CA LEU A 173 -13.58 -6.40 -2.56
C LEU A 173 -12.21 -6.45 -3.25
N SER A 174 -11.77 -5.33 -3.80
CA SER A 174 -10.43 -5.17 -4.39
C SER A 174 -9.31 -5.31 -3.37
N TYR A 175 -9.49 -4.86 -2.11
CA TYR A 175 -8.53 -5.12 -1.04
C TYR A 175 -8.44 -6.61 -0.71
N ARG A 176 -9.57 -7.32 -0.63
CA ARG A 176 -9.62 -8.76 -0.34
C ARG A 176 -8.97 -9.61 -1.42
N LEU A 177 -9.08 -9.21 -2.69
CA LEU A 177 -8.52 -9.94 -3.83
C LEU A 177 -7.03 -9.61 -4.07
N LEU A 178 -6.60 -8.35 -3.90
CA LEU A 178 -5.23 -7.92 -4.24
C LEU A 178 -4.23 -8.04 -3.09
N THR A 179 -4.67 -8.02 -1.82
CA THR A 179 -3.75 -8.15 -0.68
C THR A 179 -3.73 -9.56 -0.11
N PRO A 180 -2.55 -10.19 0.02
CA PRO A 180 -2.44 -11.53 0.55
C PRO A 180 -2.93 -11.61 1.99
N PRO A 181 -3.43 -12.77 2.43
CA PRO A 181 -3.99 -12.92 3.78
C PRO A 181 -2.97 -12.60 4.88
N ARG A 182 -1.66 -12.75 4.62
CA ARG A 182 -0.59 -12.45 5.58
C ARG A 182 -0.45 -10.95 5.86
N THR A 183 -0.46 -10.09 4.84
CA THR A 183 -0.36 -8.64 5.02
C THR A 183 -1.63 -8.09 5.67
N ARG A 184 -2.80 -8.64 5.32
CA ARG A 184 -4.08 -8.31 5.94
C ARG A 184 -4.09 -8.61 7.45
N ARG A 185 -3.59 -9.77 7.87
CA ARG A 185 -3.48 -10.15 9.29
C ARG A 185 -2.47 -9.26 10.03
N ALA A 186 -1.31 -8.98 9.44
CA ALA A 186 -0.31 -8.09 10.05
C ALA A 186 -0.86 -6.66 10.22
N TYR A 187 -1.57 -6.14 9.22
CA TYR A 187 -2.24 -4.84 9.32
C TYR A 187 -3.35 -4.84 10.38
N ALA A 188 -4.17 -5.90 10.44
CA ALA A 188 -5.20 -6.04 11.48
C ALA A 188 -4.58 -6.05 12.90
N ARG A 189 -3.47 -6.75 13.10
CA ARG A 189 -2.72 -6.74 14.37
C ARG A 189 -2.21 -5.36 14.74
N ILE A 190 -1.68 -4.58 13.80
CA ILE A 190 -1.26 -3.19 14.06
C ILE A 190 -2.45 -2.34 14.50
N LEU A 191 -3.60 -2.48 13.83
CA LEU A 191 -4.82 -1.77 14.25
C LEU A 191 -5.28 -2.16 15.65
N GLU A 192 -5.16 -3.44 15.99
CA GLU A 192 -5.54 -3.98 17.30
C GLU A 192 -4.61 -3.48 18.41
N ILE A 193 -3.29 -3.57 18.22
CA ILE A 193 -2.29 -3.03 19.16
C ILE A 193 -2.51 -1.51 19.35
N ALA A 194 -2.73 -0.78 18.26
CA ALA A 194 -2.93 0.66 18.30
C ALA A 194 -4.28 1.08 18.88
N ALA A 195 -5.29 0.20 18.92
CA ALA A 195 -6.60 0.47 19.51
C ALA A 195 -6.71 0.03 20.98
N PHE A 196 -5.79 -0.83 21.45
CA PHE A 196 -5.85 -1.43 22.78
C PHE A 196 -5.96 -0.40 23.92
N PRO A 197 -5.12 0.65 24.01
CA PRO A 197 -5.23 1.64 25.08
C PRO A 197 -6.59 2.36 25.12
N VAL A 198 -7.25 2.55 23.96
CA VAL A 198 -8.60 3.15 23.91
C VAL A 198 -9.68 2.13 24.29
N SER A 199 -9.54 0.85 23.89
CA SER A 199 -10.55 -0.18 24.19
C SER A 199 -10.78 -0.40 25.69
N MET A 200 -9.77 -0.11 26.52
CA MET A 200 -9.90 -0.10 27.98
C MET A 200 -10.89 0.95 28.49
N CYS A 201 -11.07 2.05 27.74
CA CYS A 201 -11.77 3.25 28.22
C CYS A 201 -13.18 3.42 27.67
N SER A 202 -13.44 2.99 26.43
CA SER A 202 -14.70 3.27 25.73
C SER A 202 -15.65 2.08 25.63
N GLY A 203 -15.39 0.96 26.30
CA GLY A 203 -16.18 -0.27 26.14
C GLY A 203 -16.20 -0.76 24.68
N TYR A 204 -15.33 -0.20 23.84
CA TYR A 204 -15.17 -0.54 22.44
C TYR A 204 -14.86 -2.01 22.40
N ARG A 205 -15.79 -2.78 21.83
CA ARG A 205 -15.74 -4.24 21.72
C ARG A 205 -14.29 -4.65 21.52
N ALA A 206 -13.72 -5.28 22.54
CA ALA A 206 -12.71 -6.32 22.37
C ALA A 206 -13.36 -7.36 21.47
N ALA A 207 -13.41 -7.05 20.17
CA ALA A 207 -13.98 -7.90 19.15
C ALA A 207 -12.95 -9.01 19.01
N GLU A 208 -13.27 -10.12 19.66
CA GLU A 208 -12.45 -11.31 19.85
C GLU A 208 -11.27 -11.10 20.80
N GLN A 209 -11.26 -11.89 21.88
CA GLN A 209 -10.09 -12.10 22.73
C GLN A 209 -8.98 -12.73 21.88
N SER A 210 -8.26 -11.91 21.12
CA SER A 210 -7.04 -12.39 20.49
C SER A 210 -5.99 -12.60 21.58
N GLU A 211 -5.12 -13.59 21.40
CA GLU A 211 -3.98 -13.83 22.30
C GLU A 211 -3.17 -12.55 22.58
N LEU A 212 -3.18 -11.60 21.64
CA LEU A 212 -2.46 -10.33 21.73
C LEU A 212 -3.13 -9.36 22.72
N THR A 213 -4.47 -9.29 22.74
CA THR A 213 -5.20 -8.49 23.74
C THR A 213 -5.04 -9.06 25.15
N THR A 214 -5.00 -10.38 25.29
CA THR A 214 -4.74 -11.07 26.57
C THR A 214 -3.31 -10.81 27.05
N HIS A 215 -2.32 -10.85 26.14
CA HIS A 215 -0.94 -10.51 26.46
C HIS A 215 -0.81 -9.06 26.95
N LEU A 216 -1.38 -8.09 26.23
CA LEU A 216 -1.33 -6.68 26.62
C LEU A 216 -2.08 -6.40 27.94
N ALA A 217 -3.16 -7.13 28.21
CA ALA A 217 -3.85 -7.08 29.49
C ALA A 217 -2.97 -7.62 30.64
N GLY A 218 -2.26 -8.73 30.40
CA GLY A 218 -1.29 -9.29 31.35
C GLY A 218 -0.10 -8.37 31.63
N VAL A 219 0.42 -7.69 30.60
CA VAL A 219 1.47 -6.66 30.74
C VAL A 219 1.00 -5.51 31.62
N THR A 220 -0.23 -5.04 31.42
CA THR A 220 -0.83 -3.97 32.22
C THR A 220 -1.02 -4.42 33.68
N ALA A 221 -1.51 -5.64 33.90
CA ALA A 221 -1.70 -6.20 35.24
C ALA A 221 -0.38 -6.41 36.01
N SER A 222 0.73 -6.61 35.29
CA SER A 222 2.07 -6.81 35.86
C SER A 222 2.80 -5.51 36.19
N GLY A 223 2.18 -4.33 35.92
CA GLY A 223 2.79 -3.02 36.18
C GLY A 223 3.95 -2.66 35.23
N MET A 224 4.08 -3.35 34.10
CA MET A 224 5.07 -3.03 33.06
C MET A 224 4.63 -1.81 32.24
N ASP A 225 5.59 -1.11 31.63
CA ASP A 225 5.35 0.08 30.81
C ASP A 225 4.64 -0.28 29.49
N LEU A 226 3.31 -0.14 29.49
CA LEU A 226 2.45 -0.41 28.34
C LEU A 226 2.86 0.40 27.10
N GLY A 227 3.37 1.62 27.28
CA GLY A 227 3.83 2.46 26.17
C GLY A 227 4.99 1.81 25.42
N ARG A 228 5.99 1.33 26.15
CA ARG A 228 7.15 0.64 25.55
C ARG A 228 6.75 -0.64 24.84
N GLU A 229 5.92 -1.48 25.47
CA GLU A 229 5.49 -2.75 24.88
C GLU A 229 4.68 -2.52 23.58
N VAL A 230 3.75 -1.57 23.60
CA VAL A 230 2.96 -1.18 22.41
C VAL A 230 3.87 -0.66 21.29
N GLN A 231 4.89 0.13 21.64
CA GLN A 231 5.87 0.63 20.67
C GLN A 231 6.68 -0.50 20.04
N ASP A 232 7.19 -1.43 20.84
CA ASP A 232 8.02 -2.53 20.36
C ASP A 232 7.21 -3.51 19.49
N LEU A 233 5.99 -3.86 19.91
CA LEU A 233 5.09 -4.71 19.12
C LEU A 233 4.71 -4.06 17.78
N ILE A 234 4.47 -2.75 17.75
CA ILE A 234 4.18 -2.05 16.49
C ILE A 234 5.42 -1.93 15.61
N ARG A 235 6.60 -1.72 16.19
CA ARG A 235 7.86 -1.71 15.42
C ARG A 235 8.14 -3.08 14.80
N GLN A 236 7.95 -4.16 15.56
CA GLN A 236 8.14 -5.53 15.06
C GLN A 236 7.09 -5.90 14.01
N THR A 237 5.81 -5.61 14.26
CA THR A 237 4.74 -5.93 13.31
C THR A 237 4.83 -5.05 12.06
N GLY A 238 5.22 -3.79 12.21
CA GLY A 238 5.47 -2.84 11.12
C GLY A 238 6.61 -3.29 10.21
N THR A 239 7.76 -3.69 10.78
CA THR A 239 8.87 -4.24 9.99
C THR A 239 8.48 -5.52 9.24
N HIS A 240 7.72 -6.42 9.88
CA HIS A 240 7.22 -7.64 9.22
C HIS A 240 6.21 -7.31 8.11
N LEU A 241 5.34 -6.31 8.30
CA LEU A 241 4.42 -5.83 7.27
C LEU A 241 5.20 -5.27 6.08
N THR A 242 6.19 -4.40 6.33
CA THR A 242 7.04 -3.80 5.30
C THR A 242 7.79 -4.87 4.52
N ALA A 243 8.45 -5.82 5.20
CA ALA A 243 9.14 -6.94 4.56
C ALA A 243 8.20 -7.81 3.71
N SER A 244 6.98 -8.05 4.19
CA SER A 244 5.97 -8.81 3.43
C SER A 244 5.51 -8.06 2.17
N CYS A 245 5.30 -6.74 2.27
CA CYS A 245 4.97 -5.88 1.14
C CYS A 245 6.11 -5.82 0.11
N GLU A 246 7.36 -5.70 0.56
CA GLU A 246 8.54 -5.73 -0.31
C GLU A 246 8.69 -7.07 -1.03
N LYS A 247 8.49 -8.19 -0.31
CA LYS A 247 8.52 -9.53 -0.91
C LYS A 247 7.45 -9.69 -2.00
N GLN A 248 6.22 -9.24 -1.73
CA GLN A 248 5.14 -9.28 -2.72
C GLN A 248 5.48 -8.44 -3.95
N MET A 249 6.01 -7.23 -3.75
CA MET A 249 6.40 -6.35 -4.85
C MET A 249 7.55 -6.95 -5.67
N ARG A 250 8.53 -7.59 -5.04
CA ARG A 250 9.63 -8.27 -5.73
C ARG A 250 9.10 -9.39 -6.63
N VAL A 251 8.21 -10.24 -6.11
CA VAL A 251 7.58 -11.31 -6.90
C VAL A 251 6.80 -10.72 -8.09
N LEU A 252 6.04 -9.66 -7.85
CA LEU A 252 5.27 -8.99 -8.89
C LEU A 252 6.18 -8.38 -9.97
N SER A 253 7.28 -7.73 -9.57
CA SER A 253 8.27 -7.17 -10.48
C SER A 253 8.98 -8.24 -11.31
N VAL A 254 9.29 -9.41 -10.73
CA VAL A 254 9.88 -10.54 -11.45
C VAL A 254 8.89 -11.10 -12.47
N MET A 255 7.63 -11.34 -12.08
CA MET A 255 6.57 -11.80 -12.99
C MET A 255 6.41 -10.87 -14.18
N VAL A 256 6.38 -9.56 -13.93
CA VAL A 256 6.25 -8.57 -15.00
C VAL A 256 7.49 -8.54 -15.89
N SER A 257 8.69 -8.67 -15.32
CA SER A 257 9.94 -8.73 -16.10
C SER A 257 9.95 -9.93 -17.04
N VAL A 258 9.54 -11.11 -16.56
CA VAL A 258 9.41 -12.32 -17.39
C VAL A 258 8.42 -12.11 -18.53
N ILE A 259 7.29 -11.46 -18.27
CA ILE A 259 6.26 -11.20 -19.29
C ILE A 259 6.74 -10.18 -20.32
N ILE A 260 7.47 -9.14 -19.90
CA ILE A 260 8.09 -8.18 -20.83
C ILE A 260 9.15 -8.88 -21.69
N ILE A 261 9.99 -9.73 -21.11
CA ILE A 261 11.00 -10.50 -21.87
C ILE A 261 10.31 -11.41 -22.89
N ALA A 262 9.25 -12.12 -22.50
CA ALA A 262 8.47 -12.93 -23.41
C ALA A 262 7.83 -12.08 -24.53
N ALA A 263 7.34 -10.89 -24.21
CA ALA A 263 6.79 -9.96 -25.19
C ALA A 263 7.83 -9.44 -26.18
N ILE A 264 9.02 -9.09 -25.70
CA ILE A 264 10.15 -8.70 -26.55
C ILE A 264 10.57 -9.87 -27.44
N PHE A 265 10.64 -11.09 -26.88
CA PHE A 265 10.97 -12.29 -27.66
C PHE A 265 9.94 -12.55 -28.77
N SER A 266 8.64 -12.49 -28.46
CA SER A 266 7.58 -12.60 -29.46
C SER A 266 7.63 -11.49 -30.50
N PHE A 267 7.94 -10.26 -30.09
CA PHE A 267 8.15 -9.12 -30.99
C PHE A 267 9.31 -9.38 -31.96
N VAL A 268 10.48 -9.75 -31.44
CA VAL A 268 11.68 -10.06 -32.23
C VAL A 268 11.40 -11.23 -33.18
N ALA A 269 10.80 -12.33 -32.71
CA ALA A 269 10.42 -13.44 -33.57
C ALA A 269 9.48 -13.00 -34.70
N GLY A 270 8.52 -12.11 -34.42
CA GLY A 270 7.62 -11.54 -35.42
C GLY A 270 8.32 -10.62 -36.43
N VAL A 271 9.24 -9.76 -35.99
CA VAL A 271 9.99 -8.82 -36.85
C VAL A 271 10.99 -9.54 -37.75
N TYR A 272 11.69 -10.53 -37.19
CA TYR A 272 12.78 -11.22 -37.89
C TYR A 272 12.31 -12.38 -38.75
N SER A 273 11.14 -12.97 -38.47
CA SER A 273 10.61 -14.07 -39.29
C SER A 273 10.50 -13.70 -40.78
N PRO A 274 10.00 -12.52 -41.19
CA PRO A 274 10.00 -12.10 -42.59
C PRO A 274 11.40 -11.97 -43.20
N ILE A 275 12.38 -11.46 -42.43
CA ILE A 275 13.76 -11.26 -42.89
C ILE A 275 14.44 -12.61 -43.14
N PHE A 276 14.30 -13.57 -42.22
CA PHE A 276 14.83 -14.92 -42.40
C PHE A 276 14.15 -15.65 -43.57
N PHE A 277 12.83 -15.49 -43.73
CA PHE A 277 12.09 -16.10 -44.83
C PHE A 277 12.50 -15.51 -46.20
N LEU A 278 12.75 -14.21 -46.28
CA LEU A 278 13.32 -13.56 -47.46
C LEU A 278 14.77 -14.02 -47.71
N GLY A 279 15.56 -14.27 -46.67
CA GLY A 279 16.92 -14.80 -46.80
C GLY A 279 17.00 -16.27 -47.23
N GLU A 280 16.00 -17.09 -46.93
CA GLU A 280 15.92 -18.49 -47.39
C GLU A 280 15.34 -18.63 -48.80
N SER A 281 14.63 -17.62 -49.30
CA SER A 281 13.95 -17.66 -50.61
C SER A 281 14.73 -16.98 -51.74
N VAL A 282 15.85 -16.30 -51.43
CA VAL A 282 16.85 -15.78 -52.38
C VAL A 282 17.97 -16.80 -52.54
#